data_AF-A0A426TQJ7-F1
#
_entry.id   AF-A0A426TQJ7-F1
#
_cell.length_a   1.000
_cell.length_b   1.000
_cell.length_c   1.000
_cell.angle_alpha   90.00
_cell.angle_beta   90.00
_cell.angle_gamma   90.00
#
_symmetry.space_group_name_H-M   'P 1'
#
loop_
_entity.id
_entity.type
_entity.pdbx_description
1 polymer ?
#
loop_
_entity_poly.entity_id
_entity_poly.type
_entity_poly.pdbx_seq_one_letter_code
_entity_poly.pdbx_strand_id
1 'polypeptide(L)' 'MSTVLELRRFKAPRWIHTEAGQWAYESNEEWRHAANQTFGVTERRLLLDEAEALRKRTSETA' A
#
# COMPACT_ATOMS: atom_id res chain seq x y z
N MET A 1 4.25 14.67 -18.74
CA MET A 1 3.54 13.50 -18.15
C MET A 1 4.31 13.11 -16.90
N SER A 2 4.11 13.85 -15.81
CA SER A 2 5.02 13.90 -14.66
C SER A 2 4.49 13.04 -13.52
N THR A 3 4.59 11.72 -13.63
CA THR A 3 4.04 10.77 -12.64
C THR A 3 4.91 10.61 -11.38
N VAL A 4 6.16 11.08 -11.40
CA VAL A 4 7.11 10.86 -10.30
C VAL A 4 7.01 11.93 -9.20
N LEU A 5 6.52 13.14 -9.50
CA LEU A 5 6.46 14.25 -8.54
C LEU A 5 5.22 14.25 -7.63
N GLU A 6 4.15 13.52 -7.99
CA GLU A 6 2.96 13.37 -7.14
C GLU A 6 3.08 12.27 -6.07
N LEU A 7 4.13 11.44 -6.13
CA LEU A 7 4.37 10.33 -5.20
C LEU A 7 4.48 10.78 -3.73
N ARG A 8 4.73 12.05 -3.44
CA ARG A 8 4.86 12.58 -2.06
C ARG A 8 3.56 13.07 -1.41
N ARG A 9 2.37 12.87 -2.01
CA ARG A 9 1.11 13.38 -1.45
C ARG A 9 0.35 12.40 -0.56
N PHE A 10 0.59 11.10 -0.67
CA PHE A 10 -0.25 10.11 0.00
C PHE A 10 0.33 9.72 1.36
N LYS A 11 -0.10 10.41 2.41
CA LYS A 11 0.22 10.02 3.79
C LYS A 11 -0.58 8.77 4.16
N ALA A 12 0.12 7.65 4.35
CA ALA A 12 -0.50 6.41 4.79
C ALA A 12 -1.14 6.55 6.19
N PRO A 13 -2.31 5.93 6.42
CA PRO A 13 -2.90 5.80 7.75
C PRO A 13 -1.93 5.22 8.79
N ARG A 14 -2.09 5.60 10.06
CA ARG A 14 -1.20 5.19 11.17
C ARG A 14 -1.08 3.67 11.36
N TRP A 15 -2.07 2.90 10.93
CA TRP A 15 -2.06 1.45 11.05
C TRP A 15 -1.20 0.77 9.97
N ILE A 16 -0.85 1.48 8.90
CA ILE A 16 0.04 1.01 7.84
C ILE A 16 1.48 1.32 8.24
N HIS A 17 2.05 0.44 9.07
CA HIS A 17 3.39 0.61 9.62
C HIS A 17 4.47 -0.24 8.91
N THR A 18 4.08 -1.10 7.96
CA THR A 18 5.01 -1.95 7.21
C THR A 18 5.53 -1.21 5.97
N GLU A 19 6.78 -1.46 5.59
CA GLU A 19 7.37 -0.88 4.38
C GLU A 19 6.60 -1.29 3.12
N ALA A 20 6.17 -2.56 3.05
CA ALA A 20 5.35 -3.05 1.94
C ALA A 20 3.99 -2.33 1.87
N GLY A 21 3.36 -2.08 3.02
CA GLY A 21 2.09 -1.35 3.09
C GLY A 21 2.24 0.12 2.69
N GLN A 22 3.33 0.78 3.10
CA GLN A 22 3.63 2.15 2.65
C GLN A 22 3.84 2.21 1.14
N TRP A 23 4.66 1.29 0.62
CA TRP A 23 4.90 1.18 -0.82
C TRP A 23 3.60 0.91 -1.60
N ALA A 24 2.75 0.00 -1.12
CA ALA A 24 1.47 -0.30 -1.77
C ALA A 24 0.53 0.91 -1.75
N TYR A 25 0.50 1.67 -0.64
CA TYR A 25 -0.28 2.90 -0.53
C TYR A 25 0.16 4.00 -1.53
N GLU A 26 1.48 4.09 -1.77
CA GLU A 26 2.06 5.07 -2.70
C GLU A 26 1.96 4.62 -4.16
N SER A 27 2.16 3.33 -4.43
CA SER A 27 2.34 2.79 -5.79
C SER A 27 1.06 2.20 -6.39
N ASN A 28 0.08 1.82 -5.58
CA ASN A 28 -1.15 1.18 -6.03
C ASN A 28 -2.39 1.96 -5.54
N GLU A 29 -3.05 2.63 -6.47
CA GLU A 29 -4.25 3.42 -6.20
C GLU A 29 -5.44 2.57 -5.73
N GLU A 30 -5.68 1.41 -6.36
CA GLU A 30 -6.77 0.50 -5.97
C GLU A 30 -6.57 -0.01 -4.54
N TRP A 31 -5.34 -0.42 -4.20
CA TRP A 31 -5.00 -0.85 -2.85
C TRP A 31 -5.16 0.30 -1.83
N ARG A 32 -4.74 1.52 -2.20
CA ARG A 32 -4.96 2.71 -1.38
C ARG A 32 -6.45 2.99 -1.15
N HIS A 33 -7.30 2.82 -2.16
CA HIS A 33 -8.75 2.98 -2.00
C HIS A 33 -9.33 1.95 -1.05
N ALA A 34 -8.94 0.69 -1.18
CA ALA A 34 -9.35 -0.37 -0.25
C ALA A 34 -8.91 -0.04 1.18
N ALA A 35 -7.64 0.31 1.40
CA ALA A 35 -7.10 0.67 2.70
C ALA A 35 -7.82 1.87 3.37
N ASN A 36 -8.30 2.83 2.59
CA ASN A 36 -9.07 3.98 3.10
C ASN A 36 -10.52 3.63 3.45
N GLN A 37 -11.10 2.60 2.82
CA GLN A 37 -12.45 2.11 3.11
C GLN A 37 -12.46 1.05 4.23
N THR A 38 -11.29 0.59 4.69
CA THR A 38 -11.18 -0.46 5.69
C THR A 38 -11.16 0.07 7.13
N PHE A 39 -12.19 -0.31 7.88
CA PHE A 39 -12.32 0.04 9.31
C PHE A 39 -12.04 -1.13 10.25
N GLY A 40 -12.17 -2.38 9.79
CA GLY A 40 -11.93 -3.58 10.60
C GLY A 40 -10.46 -3.92 10.80
N VAL A 41 -10.10 -4.34 12.01
CA VAL A 41 -8.70 -4.73 12.36
C VAL A 41 -8.25 -5.96 11.56
N THR A 42 -9.15 -6.93 11.34
CA THR A 42 -8.87 -8.14 10.56
C THR A 42 -8.60 -7.82 9.09
N GLU A 43 -9.44 -6.98 8.48
CA GLU A 43 -9.29 -6.55 7.09
C GLU A 43 -8.00 -5.74 6.89
N ARG A 44 -7.65 -4.87 7.85
CA ARG A 44 -6.36 -4.17 7.85
C ARG A 44 -5.19 -5.13 7.82
N ARG A 45 -5.26 -6.22 8.61
CA ARG A 45 -4.22 -7.23 8.62
C ARG A 45 -4.09 -7.92 7.26
N LEU A 46 -5.21 -8.31 6.66
CA LEU A 46 -5.25 -8.91 5.33
C LEU A 46 -4.64 -8.00 4.26
N LEU A 47 -4.93 -6.70 4.30
CA LEU A 47 -4.34 -5.73 3.39
C LEU A 47 -2.82 -5.63 3.54
N LEU A 48 -2.29 -5.67 4.76
CA LEU A 48 -0.84 -5.67 4.97
C LEU A 48 -0.18 -6.94 4.42
N ASP A 49 -0.79 -8.11 4.66
CA ASP A 49 -0.34 -9.38 4.08
C ASP A 49 -0.34 -9.33 2.54
N GLU A 50 -1.39 -8.75 1.94
CA GLU A 50 -1.48 -8.55 0.48
C GLU A 50 -0.37 -7.61 -0.03
N ALA A 51 -0.11 -6.51 0.67
CA ALA A 51 0.96 -5.58 0.33
C ALA A 51 2.34 -6.27 0.39
N GLU A 52 2.58 -7.11 1.40
CA GLU A 52 3.80 -7.91 1.49
C GLU A 52 3.93 -8.92 0.35
N ALA A 53 2.84 -9.60 -0.03
CA ALA A 53 2.83 -10.52 -1.16
C ALA A 53 3.10 -9.79 -2.49
N LEU A 54 2.51 -8.61 -2.68
CA LEU A 54 2.76 -7.75 -3.84
C LEU A 54 4.23 -7.34 -3.91
N ARG A 55 4.80 -6.91 -2.78
CA ARG A 55 6.19 -6.46 -2.72
C ARG A 55 7.17 -7.59 -3.03
N LYS A 56 6.92 -8.79 -2.48
CA LYS A 56 7.70 -10.01 -2.79
C LYS A 56 7.66 -10.35 -4.27
N ARG A 57 6.46 -10.38 -4.86
CA ARG A 57 6.30 -10.64 -6.29
C ARG A 57 7.04 -9.62 -7.14
N THR A 58 6.96 -8.34 -6.82
CA THR A 58 7.72 -7.29 -7.52
C THR A 58 9.23 -7.45 -7.36
N SER A 59 9.72 -7.86 -6.18
CA SER A 59 11.16 -8.12 -5.99
C SER A 59 11.66 -9.40 -6.67
N GLU A 60 10.78 -10.38 -6.90
CA GLU A 60 11.12 -11.61 -7.64
C GLU A 60 11.08 -11.42 -9.16
N THR A 61 10.39 -10.39 -9.64
CA THR A 61 10.26 -10.11 -11.08
C THR A 61 11.22 -9.01 -11.56
N ALA A 62 12.02 -8.41 -10.66
CA ALA A 62 13.00 -7.37 -10.94
C ALA A 62 14.42 -7.93 -11.02
#